data_AF-A0A089HWD1-F1
#
_entry.id   AF-A0A089HWD1-F1
#
_cell.length_a   1.000
_cell.length_b   1.000
_cell.length_c   1.000
_cell.angle_alpha   90.00
_cell.angle_beta   90.00
_cell.angle_gamma   90.00
#
_symmetry.space_group_name_H-M   'P 1'
#
loop_
_entity.id
_entity.type
_entity.pdbx_description
1 polymer ?
#
loop_
_entity_poly.entity_id
_entity_poly.type
_entity_poly.pdbx_seq_one_letter_code
_entity_poly.pdbx_strand_id
1 'polypeptide(L)'
;MVITNDEEVLLSILRKIARGENKSSEIEIDNINWNIVLSLSVKQGIFPLVFKAVYHSLSINLLEEWETKYKSHIEKIDRMLHIIRQVLDKLGNDRFSFLIMKGLPLSFLLYGDIYSRQTSDIDILLFEKDIPIVYELLGEFGYRSVVGVENPYENSSKDVLDLPFPLLKAFDHHECFELFSRSDHHDISIELQRFLHEEIRDLKILETFIASRIPITVNGVCIPTFDVFHTFFCLCENAYNDMLEGTPKLRSYLDIFVYIKKYINPKSWDSVITKSNQYKLGHVFHLILHQINDLFGTIIKKSIVESFMLVKPKWNWGEPIDKLVFASDIEIKNRYKRQVINYCIDKELGNIQFIQNEETNVNAIDNYHYASVLTPKFKLRLRYLIKKENDNICFYIYFENVSNQFMYNYNFAIIFMDITYSENYWKSIELIWDDKIRYKTNKREVSVLHLQNTSVMKVEIPIDEVMETKSPRQIALFRFSIIENPFYNVKYYWDISPGGFAFTNSCIAISL
;
A
#
# COMPACT_ATOMS: atom_id res chain seq x y z
N MET A 1 24.15 -3.21 3.73
CA MET A 1 23.93 -4.35 2.82
C MET A 1 24.86 -4.24 1.62
N VAL A 2 25.46 -5.35 1.20
CA VAL A 2 26.28 -5.49 -0.02
C VAL A 2 25.43 -6.27 -1.00
N ILE A 3 25.25 -5.75 -2.21
CA ILE A 3 24.54 -6.46 -3.28
C ILE A 3 25.35 -7.68 -3.71
N THR A 4 24.68 -8.79 -3.97
CA THR A 4 25.32 -10.02 -4.44
C THR A 4 25.72 -9.90 -5.91
N ASN A 5 26.57 -10.81 -6.38
CA ASN A 5 26.97 -10.84 -7.79
C ASN A 5 25.75 -11.05 -8.72
N ASP A 6 24.83 -11.94 -8.35
CA ASP A 6 23.62 -12.23 -9.14
C ASP A 6 22.65 -11.03 -9.20
N GLU A 7 22.56 -10.25 -8.11
CA GLU A 7 21.78 -9.01 -8.06
C GLU A 7 22.37 -7.93 -8.98
N GLU A 8 23.70 -7.74 -8.96
CA GLU A 8 24.36 -6.78 -9.85
C GLU A 8 24.28 -7.20 -11.32
N VAL A 9 24.35 -8.49 -11.62
CA VAL A 9 24.09 -9.03 -12.97
C VAL A 9 22.69 -8.65 -13.43
N LEU A 10 21.66 -8.84 -12.59
CA LEU A 10 20.29 -8.48 -12.93
C LEU A 10 20.14 -6.97 -13.17
N LEU A 11 20.75 -6.12 -12.34
CA LEU A 11 20.77 -4.68 -12.55
C LEU A 11 21.50 -4.29 -13.84
N SER A 12 22.60 -4.95 -14.17
CA SER A 12 23.35 -4.74 -15.41
C SER A 12 22.50 -5.07 -16.64
N ILE A 13 21.80 -6.22 -16.63
CA ILE A 13 20.84 -6.59 -17.69
C ILE A 13 19.78 -5.51 -17.86
N LEU A 14 19.16 -5.06 -16.77
CA LEU A 14 18.14 -4.02 -16.82
C LEU A 14 18.66 -2.69 -17.37
N ARG A 15 19.87 -2.27 -16.98
CA ARG A 15 20.50 -1.05 -17.49
C ARG A 15 20.75 -1.14 -19.01
N LYS A 16 21.15 -2.31 -19.52
CA LYS A 16 21.28 -2.56 -20.96
C LYS A 16 19.92 -2.48 -21.68
N ILE A 17 18.90 -3.14 -21.14
CA ILE A 17 17.51 -3.08 -21.67
C ILE A 17 17.01 -1.63 -21.71
N ALA A 18 17.21 -0.87 -20.63
CA ALA A 18 16.84 0.54 -20.54
C ALA A 18 17.57 1.42 -21.59
N ARG A 19 18.78 1.04 -22.00
CA ARG A 19 19.53 1.73 -23.06
C ARG A 19 19.13 1.30 -24.47
N GLY A 20 18.30 0.27 -24.63
CA GLY A 20 17.96 -0.32 -25.93
C GLY A 20 19.05 -1.25 -26.46
N GLU A 21 19.97 -1.69 -25.59
CA GLU A 21 21.05 -2.62 -25.92
C GLU A 21 20.51 -4.05 -25.87
N ASN A 22 19.81 -4.48 -26.93
CA ASN A 22 19.09 -5.76 -26.98
C ASN A 22 19.99 -7.01 -27.14
N LYS A 23 21.32 -6.89 -27.08
CA LYS A 23 22.24 -8.02 -27.27
C LYS A 23 23.10 -8.24 -26.03
N SER A 24 23.02 -9.45 -25.47
CA SER A 24 23.76 -9.89 -24.28
C SER A 24 25.22 -10.27 -24.53
N SER A 25 25.81 -9.95 -25.70
CA SER A 25 27.12 -10.46 -26.13
C SER A 25 28.31 -10.06 -25.23
N GLU A 26 28.08 -9.32 -24.15
CA GLU A 26 29.09 -8.80 -23.23
C GLU A 26 28.68 -8.96 -21.75
N ILE A 27 27.79 -9.89 -21.41
CA ILE A 27 27.58 -10.25 -19.99
C ILE A 27 28.63 -11.31 -19.67
N GLU A 28 29.59 -11.01 -18.79
CA GLU A 28 30.51 -12.01 -18.27
C GLU A 28 29.70 -13.10 -17.57
N ILE A 29 29.67 -14.31 -18.14
CA ILE A 29 28.78 -15.41 -17.70
C ILE A 29 29.40 -16.20 -16.54
N ASP A 30 30.68 -15.99 -16.26
CA ASP A 30 31.43 -16.80 -15.29
C ASP A 30 30.92 -16.57 -13.86
N ASN A 31 30.60 -17.66 -13.16
CA ASN A 31 30.13 -17.69 -11.77
C ASN A 31 28.74 -17.07 -11.51
N ILE A 32 27.86 -17.00 -12.51
CA ILE A 32 26.46 -16.58 -12.32
C ILE A 32 25.58 -17.77 -11.96
N ASN A 33 24.78 -17.64 -10.91
CA ASN A 33 23.71 -18.58 -10.61
C ASN A 33 22.41 -18.13 -11.31
N TRP A 34 22.21 -18.61 -12.54
CA TRP A 34 21.05 -18.27 -13.37
C TRP A 34 19.69 -18.59 -12.72
N ASN A 35 19.62 -19.54 -11.78
CA ASN A 35 18.38 -19.84 -11.06
C ASN A 35 18.03 -18.73 -10.06
N ILE A 36 19.04 -18.10 -9.44
CA ILE A 36 18.84 -16.91 -8.60
C ILE A 36 18.37 -15.74 -9.47
N VAL A 37 19.03 -15.50 -10.62
CA VAL A 37 18.62 -14.43 -11.56
C VAL A 37 17.19 -14.64 -12.06
N LEU A 38 16.81 -15.88 -12.39
CA LEU A 38 15.45 -16.24 -12.76
C LEU A 38 14.46 -15.90 -11.64
N SER A 39 14.70 -16.40 -10.43
CA SER A 39 13.85 -16.18 -9.25
C SER A 39 13.69 -14.68 -8.95
N LEU A 40 14.79 -13.92 -8.95
CA LEU A 40 14.77 -12.48 -8.75
C LEU A 40 13.98 -11.78 -9.85
N SER A 41 14.20 -12.12 -11.13
CA SER A 41 13.50 -11.47 -12.25
C SER A 41 11.97 -11.66 -12.19
N VAL A 42 11.51 -12.84 -11.73
CA VAL A 42 10.09 -13.13 -11.51
C VAL A 42 9.56 -12.33 -10.31
N LYS A 43 10.26 -12.37 -9.17
CA LYS A 43 9.88 -11.60 -7.95
C LYS A 43 9.77 -10.09 -8.22
N GLN A 44 10.62 -9.60 -9.12
CA GLN A 44 10.74 -8.19 -9.51
C GLN A 44 9.83 -7.78 -10.67
N GLY A 45 9.08 -8.71 -11.27
CA GLY A 45 8.10 -8.43 -12.32
C GLY A 45 8.70 -8.12 -13.70
N ILE A 46 9.96 -8.51 -13.95
CA ILE A 46 10.75 -8.16 -15.14
C ILE A 46 11.19 -9.38 -15.96
N PHE A 47 10.77 -10.59 -15.57
CA PHE A 47 11.20 -11.84 -16.21
C PHE A 47 11.09 -11.86 -17.75
N PRO A 48 9.98 -11.44 -18.39
CA PRO A 48 9.85 -11.45 -19.85
C PRO A 48 10.94 -10.66 -20.57
N LEU A 49 11.33 -9.49 -20.03
CA LEU A 49 12.38 -8.66 -20.60
C LEU A 49 13.75 -9.27 -20.38
N VAL A 50 14.00 -9.79 -19.17
CA VAL A 50 15.27 -10.45 -18.84
C VAL A 50 15.46 -11.69 -19.72
N PHE A 51 14.44 -12.53 -19.86
CA PHE A 51 14.47 -13.72 -20.73
C PHE A 51 14.82 -13.35 -22.16
N LYS A 52 14.12 -12.38 -22.76
CA LYS A 52 14.43 -11.90 -24.13
C LYS A 52 15.88 -11.41 -24.25
N ALA A 53 16.41 -10.75 -23.23
CA ALA A 53 17.76 -10.23 -23.23
C ALA A 53 18.83 -11.34 -23.13
N VAL A 54 18.59 -12.39 -22.33
CA VAL A 54 19.61 -13.42 -22.04
C VAL A 54 19.40 -14.75 -22.75
N TYR A 55 18.31 -14.91 -23.51
CA TYR A 55 17.92 -16.17 -24.17
C TYR A 55 19.10 -16.89 -24.87
N HIS A 56 19.90 -16.15 -25.64
CA HIS A 56 21.03 -16.70 -26.39
C HIS A 56 22.27 -17.04 -25.55
N SER A 57 22.28 -16.63 -24.29
CA SER A 57 23.38 -16.82 -23.34
C SER A 57 23.12 -17.97 -22.35
N LEU A 58 21.89 -18.50 -22.31
CA LEU A 58 21.53 -19.61 -21.42
C LEU A 58 22.04 -20.95 -21.96
N SER A 59 22.45 -21.84 -21.05
CA SER A 59 22.73 -23.23 -21.40
C SER A 59 21.43 -23.96 -21.77
N ILE A 60 21.54 -25.05 -22.55
CA ILE A 60 20.38 -25.83 -23.01
C ILE A 60 19.46 -26.28 -21.86
N ASN A 61 20.04 -26.68 -20.72
CA ASN A 61 19.29 -27.14 -19.56
C ASN A 61 18.50 -26.00 -18.88
N LEU A 62 19.08 -24.79 -18.82
CA LEU A 62 18.41 -23.62 -18.26
C LEU A 62 17.34 -23.09 -19.23
N LEU A 63 17.59 -23.19 -20.53
CA LEU A 63 16.72 -22.68 -21.56
C LEU A 63 15.32 -23.29 -21.49
N GLU A 64 15.22 -24.61 -21.29
CA GLU A 64 13.94 -25.32 -21.21
C GLU A 64 13.05 -24.80 -20.07
N GLU A 65 13.62 -24.58 -18.88
CA GLU A 65 12.88 -24.03 -17.74
C GLU A 65 12.38 -22.60 -18.02
N TRP A 66 13.26 -21.75 -18.56
CA TRP A 66 12.91 -20.36 -18.87
C TRP A 66 11.87 -20.27 -19.98
N GLU A 67 11.99 -21.07 -21.05
CA GLU A 67 10.99 -21.14 -22.12
C GLU A 67 9.64 -21.60 -21.60
N THR A 68 9.61 -22.58 -20.69
CA THR A 68 8.37 -23.06 -20.08
C THR A 68 7.68 -21.95 -19.28
N LYS A 69 8.44 -21.22 -18.47
CA LYS A 69 7.91 -20.06 -17.73
C LYS A 69 7.44 -18.93 -18.66
N TYR A 70 8.17 -18.67 -19.75
CA TYR A 70 7.79 -17.64 -20.72
C TYR A 70 6.54 -18.00 -21.52
N LYS A 71 6.36 -19.27 -21.90
CA LYS A 71 5.13 -19.77 -22.52
C LYS A 71 3.93 -19.61 -21.59
N SER A 72 4.07 -20.00 -20.32
CA SER A 72 3.02 -19.80 -19.30
C SER A 72 2.65 -18.32 -19.14
N HIS A 73 3.64 -17.42 -19.18
CA HIS A 73 3.42 -15.98 -19.17
C HIS A 73 2.62 -15.52 -20.41
N ILE A 74 2.99 -15.95 -21.62
CA ILE A 74 2.23 -15.63 -22.85
C ILE A 74 0.77 -16.08 -22.73
N GLU A 75 0.54 -17.33 -22.34
CA GLU A 75 -0.81 -17.88 -22.19
C GLU A 75 -1.64 -17.08 -21.18
N LYS A 76 -1.03 -16.63 -20.07
CA LYS A 76 -1.68 -15.77 -19.08
C LYS A 76 -2.07 -14.42 -19.69
N ILE A 77 -1.18 -13.78 -20.44
CA ILE A 77 -1.45 -12.49 -21.09
C ILE A 77 -2.55 -12.62 -22.15
N ASP A 78 -2.56 -13.71 -22.92
CA ASP A 78 -3.62 -13.98 -23.91
C ASP A 78 -4.99 -14.17 -23.22
N ARG A 79 -5.02 -14.90 -22.11
CA ARG A 79 -6.24 -15.01 -21.27
C ARG A 79 -6.68 -13.67 -20.73
N MET A 80 -5.75 -12.84 -20.26
CA MET A 80 -6.07 -11.51 -19.74
C MET A 80 -6.64 -10.59 -20.82
N LEU A 81 -6.09 -10.62 -22.03
CA LEU A 81 -6.64 -9.88 -23.17
C LEU A 81 -8.05 -10.35 -23.52
N HIS A 82 -8.31 -11.66 -23.45
CA HIS A 82 -9.65 -12.22 -23.64
C HIS A 82 -10.64 -11.71 -22.58
N ILE A 83 -10.24 -11.71 -21.30
CA ILE A 83 -11.07 -11.19 -20.20
C ILE A 83 -11.34 -9.69 -20.41
N ILE A 84 -10.32 -8.90 -20.74
CA ILE A 84 -10.49 -7.48 -21.03
C ILE A 84 -11.53 -7.27 -22.14
N ARG A 85 -11.46 -8.04 -23.24
CA ARG A 85 -12.47 -7.97 -24.31
C ARG A 85 -13.88 -8.23 -23.78
N GLN A 86 -14.07 -9.29 -23.00
CA GLN A 86 -15.37 -9.61 -22.40
C GLN A 86 -15.88 -8.47 -21.50
N VAL A 87 -15.02 -7.91 -20.65
CA VAL A 87 -15.38 -6.79 -19.78
C VAL A 87 -15.80 -5.57 -20.60
N LEU A 88 -15.02 -5.21 -21.63
CA LEU A 88 -15.32 -4.07 -22.51
C LEU A 88 -16.64 -4.24 -23.26
N ASP A 89 -16.89 -5.44 -23.81
CA ASP A 89 -18.13 -5.76 -24.52
C ASP A 89 -19.37 -5.61 -23.61
N LYS A 90 -19.21 -5.74 -22.29
CA LYS A 90 -20.30 -5.71 -21.32
C LYS A 90 -20.50 -4.37 -20.65
N LEU A 91 -19.42 -3.66 -20.34
CA LEU A 91 -19.53 -2.31 -19.82
C LEU A 91 -20.08 -1.36 -20.88
N GLY A 92 -19.71 -1.56 -22.15
CA GLY A 92 -20.10 -0.69 -23.26
C GLY A 92 -19.46 0.70 -23.12
N ASN A 93 -18.77 1.15 -24.15
CA ASN A 93 -17.93 2.36 -24.06
C ASN A 93 -18.68 3.65 -23.70
N ASP A 94 -20.00 3.70 -23.86
CA ASP A 94 -20.80 4.90 -23.64
C ASP A 94 -21.54 4.94 -22.29
N ARG A 95 -21.65 3.81 -21.59
CA ARG A 95 -22.48 3.73 -20.37
C ARG A 95 -21.73 4.14 -19.11
N PHE A 96 -20.44 3.81 -19.03
CA PHE A 96 -19.62 4.06 -17.84
C PHE A 96 -18.35 4.84 -18.22
N SER A 97 -17.94 5.74 -17.35
CA SER A 97 -16.63 6.38 -17.46
C SER A 97 -15.62 5.57 -16.65
N PHE A 98 -14.96 4.64 -17.31
CA PHE A 98 -13.91 3.81 -16.73
C PHE A 98 -12.68 3.77 -17.64
N LEU A 99 -11.60 3.23 -17.11
CA LEU A 99 -10.38 2.96 -17.84
C LEU A 99 -9.65 1.76 -17.23
N ILE A 100 -8.96 1.01 -18.07
CA ILE A 100 -8.09 -0.07 -17.65
C ILE A 100 -6.69 0.51 -17.45
N MET A 101 -6.20 0.37 -16.23
CA MET A 101 -4.91 0.90 -15.83
C MET A 101 -3.83 -0.15 -15.94
N LYS A 102 -2.59 0.32 -16.10
CA LYS A 102 -1.39 -0.52 -15.98
C LYS A 102 -1.48 -1.74 -16.92
N GLY A 103 -1.03 -2.90 -16.46
CA GLY A 103 -1.16 -4.19 -17.16
C GLY A 103 -0.80 -4.18 -18.66
N LEU A 104 -1.71 -4.73 -19.46
CA LEU A 104 -1.59 -4.90 -20.92
C LEU A 104 -1.49 -3.55 -21.66
N PRO A 105 -2.39 -2.57 -21.40
CA PRO A 105 -2.28 -1.25 -22.02
C PRO A 105 -0.91 -0.60 -21.81
N LEU A 106 -0.43 -0.62 -20.58
CA LEU A 106 0.87 -0.06 -20.24
C LEU A 106 2.02 -0.81 -20.90
N SER A 107 1.98 -2.14 -20.91
CA SER A 107 2.96 -2.99 -21.60
C SER A 107 3.10 -2.61 -23.07
N PHE A 108 1.97 -2.44 -23.76
CA PHE A 108 1.94 -1.99 -25.15
C PHE A 108 2.43 -0.55 -25.33
N LEU A 109 1.99 0.38 -24.47
CA LEU A 109 2.40 1.78 -24.53
C LEU A 109 3.92 1.96 -24.33
N LEU A 110 4.52 1.19 -23.43
CA LEU A 110 5.95 1.28 -23.14
C LEU A 110 6.78 0.50 -24.17
N TYR A 111 6.50 -0.79 -24.31
CA TYR A 111 7.37 -1.74 -25.01
C TYR A 111 6.91 -2.06 -26.44
N GLY A 112 5.70 -1.66 -26.83
CA GLY A 112 5.11 -2.00 -28.14
C GLY A 112 4.63 -3.45 -28.22
N ASP A 113 4.65 -4.19 -27.11
CA ASP A 113 4.32 -5.61 -27.03
C ASP A 113 3.70 -5.92 -25.67
N ILE A 114 2.50 -6.50 -25.66
CA ILE A 114 1.78 -6.86 -24.43
C ILE A 114 2.50 -7.92 -23.60
N TYR A 115 3.31 -8.79 -24.23
CA TYR A 115 4.01 -9.87 -23.55
C TYR A 115 5.27 -9.40 -22.81
N SER A 116 5.67 -8.14 -22.95
CA SER A 116 6.93 -7.65 -22.38
C SER A 116 6.85 -7.32 -20.88
N ARG A 117 5.66 -7.28 -20.28
CA ARG A 117 5.49 -6.90 -18.87
C ARG A 117 4.73 -7.97 -18.11
N GLN A 118 5.20 -8.36 -16.92
CA GLN A 118 4.44 -9.24 -16.04
C GLN A 118 3.29 -8.46 -15.38
N THR A 119 2.11 -9.05 -15.40
CA THR A 119 0.90 -8.54 -14.74
C THR A 119 0.02 -9.70 -14.28
N SER A 120 -0.68 -9.51 -13.17
CA SER A 120 -1.48 -10.55 -12.50
C SER A 120 -2.98 -10.29 -12.55
N ASP A 121 -3.32 -9.03 -12.70
CA ASP A 121 -4.59 -8.40 -12.41
C ASP A 121 -4.99 -7.47 -13.56
N ILE A 122 -6.27 -7.13 -13.58
CA ILE A 122 -6.85 -6.09 -14.42
C ILE A 122 -7.37 -5.00 -13.49
N ASP A 123 -6.60 -3.92 -13.35
CA ASP A 123 -7.01 -2.72 -12.63
C ASP A 123 -8.05 -1.92 -13.46
N ILE A 124 -9.25 -1.73 -12.92
CA ILE A 124 -10.29 -0.89 -13.53
C ILE A 124 -10.54 0.32 -12.62
N LEU A 125 -10.24 1.52 -13.10
CA LEU A 125 -10.60 2.76 -12.42
C LEU A 125 -11.93 3.28 -12.93
N LEU A 126 -12.84 3.57 -12.01
CA LEU A 126 -14.13 4.16 -12.30
C LEU A 126 -14.58 5.08 -11.15
N PHE A 127 -15.67 5.82 -11.36
CA PHE A 127 -16.29 6.56 -10.26
C PHE A 127 -16.91 5.61 -9.25
N GLU A 128 -16.74 5.91 -7.96
CA GLU A 128 -17.25 5.09 -6.85
C GLU A 128 -18.75 4.79 -6.98
N LYS A 129 -19.55 5.75 -7.44
CA LYS A 129 -21.00 5.59 -7.67
C LYS A 129 -21.36 4.48 -8.67
N ASP A 130 -20.44 4.12 -9.57
CA ASP A 130 -20.66 3.13 -10.63
C ASP A 130 -20.19 1.73 -10.20
N ILE A 131 -19.40 1.61 -9.12
CA ILE A 131 -18.85 0.33 -8.63
C ILE A 131 -19.91 -0.72 -8.34
N PRO A 132 -21.02 -0.42 -7.62
CA PRO A 132 -22.06 -1.42 -7.38
C PRO A 132 -22.67 -2.00 -8.66
N ILE A 133 -22.87 -1.17 -9.68
CA ILE A 133 -23.46 -1.57 -10.96
C ILE A 133 -22.46 -2.42 -11.75
N VAL A 134 -21.21 -2.00 -11.82
CA VAL A 134 -20.14 -2.75 -12.50
C VAL A 134 -19.89 -4.09 -11.82
N TYR A 135 -19.90 -4.14 -10.49
CA TYR A 135 -19.77 -5.36 -9.71
C TYR A 135 -20.89 -6.36 -10.04
N GLU A 136 -22.16 -5.91 -10.05
CA GLU A 136 -23.31 -6.74 -10.40
C GLU A 136 -23.21 -7.28 -11.83
N LEU A 137 -22.86 -6.41 -12.79
CA LEU A 137 -22.66 -6.81 -14.20
C LEU A 137 -21.57 -7.88 -14.34
N LEU A 138 -20.42 -7.71 -13.69
CA LEU A 138 -19.37 -8.73 -13.69
C LEU A 138 -19.85 -10.03 -13.02
N GLY A 139 -20.68 -9.92 -11.98
CA GLY A 139 -21.39 -11.04 -11.33
C GLY A 139 -22.20 -11.89 -12.30
N GLU A 140 -22.95 -11.26 -13.19
CA GLU A 140 -23.73 -11.94 -14.25
C GLU A 140 -22.85 -12.72 -15.24
N PHE A 141 -21.57 -12.35 -15.39
CA PHE A 141 -20.57 -13.06 -16.21
C PHE A 141 -19.84 -14.17 -15.46
N GLY A 142 -20.30 -14.51 -14.25
CA GLY A 142 -19.70 -15.55 -13.44
C GLY A 142 -18.43 -15.11 -12.74
N TYR A 143 -18.18 -13.80 -12.62
CA TYR A 143 -17.17 -13.29 -11.70
C TYR A 143 -17.75 -13.19 -10.29
N ARG A 144 -16.93 -13.42 -9.27
CA ARG A 144 -17.31 -13.25 -7.86
C ARG A 144 -16.16 -12.75 -7.04
N SER A 145 -16.46 -11.99 -6.00
CA SER A 145 -15.48 -11.68 -4.95
C SER A 145 -15.72 -12.60 -3.76
N VAL A 146 -14.62 -13.04 -3.13
CA VAL A 146 -14.65 -14.00 -2.02
C VAL A 146 -13.71 -13.57 -0.91
N VAL A 147 -14.04 -13.93 0.32
CA VAL A 147 -13.25 -13.64 1.54
C VAL A 147 -13.32 -14.83 2.50
N GLY A 148 -12.61 -14.75 3.63
CA GLY A 148 -12.72 -15.75 4.71
C GLY A 148 -11.52 -16.68 4.86
N VAL A 149 -10.55 -16.63 3.94
CA VAL A 149 -9.28 -17.36 4.03
C VAL A 149 -8.10 -16.44 3.73
N GLU A 150 -6.92 -16.80 4.25
CA GLU A 150 -5.69 -16.02 4.07
C GLU A 150 -5.28 -15.91 2.60
N ASN A 151 -5.60 -16.94 1.81
CA ASN A 151 -5.41 -16.97 0.37
C ASN A 151 -6.71 -17.40 -0.31
N PRO A 152 -7.61 -16.47 -0.70
CA PRO A 152 -8.86 -16.81 -1.38
C PRO A 152 -8.65 -17.52 -2.73
N TYR A 153 -7.40 -17.64 -3.17
CA TYR A 153 -6.98 -18.19 -4.45
C TYR A 153 -6.61 -19.68 -4.36
N GLU A 154 -6.59 -20.28 -3.17
CA GLU A 154 -6.38 -21.72 -3.02
C GLU A 154 -7.72 -22.48 -3.17
N ASN A 155 -7.86 -23.19 -4.29
CA ASN A 155 -9.04 -23.91 -4.79
C ASN A 155 -9.72 -24.93 -3.85
N SER A 156 -9.28 -25.07 -2.60
CA SER A 156 -9.71 -26.15 -1.70
C SER A 156 -10.43 -25.69 -0.44
N SER A 157 -10.48 -24.39 -0.13
CA SER A 157 -11.08 -23.97 1.13
C SER A 157 -12.61 -23.95 1.03
N LYS A 158 -13.25 -24.93 1.68
CA LYS A 158 -14.71 -24.95 1.93
C LYS A 158 -15.21 -23.73 2.71
N ASP A 159 -14.31 -22.89 3.19
CA ASP A 159 -14.55 -21.76 4.08
C ASP A 159 -14.54 -20.39 3.37
N VAL A 160 -14.51 -20.34 2.03
CA VAL A 160 -14.71 -19.08 1.31
C VAL A 160 -16.16 -18.59 1.41
N LEU A 161 -16.31 -17.29 1.61
CA LEU A 161 -17.59 -16.60 1.66
C LEU A 161 -17.71 -15.70 0.43
N ASP A 162 -18.71 -15.96 -0.41
CA ASP A 162 -19.07 -15.10 -1.53
C ASP A 162 -19.55 -13.74 -1.00
N LEU A 163 -18.98 -12.66 -1.52
CA LEU A 163 -19.41 -11.30 -1.20
C LEU A 163 -20.62 -10.91 -2.06
N PRO A 164 -21.78 -10.59 -1.45
CA PRO A 164 -22.99 -10.26 -2.20
C PRO A 164 -22.99 -8.83 -2.78
N PHE A 165 -21.98 -8.02 -2.46
CA PHE A 165 -21.80 -6.64 -2.92
C PHE A 165 -20.30 -6.29 -2.91
N PRO A 166 -19.85 -5.26 -3.64
CA PRO A 166 -18.47 -4.84 -3.61
C PRO A 166 -18.08 -4.36 -2.21
N LEU A 167 -17.02 -4.94 -1.66
CA LEU A 167 -16.50 -4.61 -0.34
C LEU A 167 -15.08 -4.06 -0.49
N LEU A 168 -14.76 -2.95 0.20
CA LEU A 168 -13.40 -2.39 0.21
C LEU A 168 -12.44 -3.28 1.00
N LYS A 169 -11.17 -3.40 0.58
CA LYS A 169 -10.17 -4.24 1.27
C LYS A 169 -9.86 -3.76 2.69
N ALA A 170 -10.00 -2.45 2.92
CA ALA A 170 -9.88 -1.80 4.22
C ALA A 170 -10.81 -0.57 4.28
N PHE A 171 -10.86 0.10 5.43
CA PHE A 171 -11.63 1.32 5.52
C PHE A 171 -11.03 2.35 4.58
N ASP A 172 -11.90 2.92 3.74
CA ASP A 172 -11.51 4.01 2.85
C ASP A 172 -10.45 3.60 1.81
N HIS A 173 -10.22 2.30 1.64
CA HIS A 173 -9.25 1.75 0.70
C HIS A 173 -9.51 2.25 -0.73
N HIS A 174 -8.46 2.28 -1.56
CA HIS A 174 -8.55 2.75 -2.94
C HIS A 174 -9.32 1.78 -3.85
N GLU A 175 -9.54 0.55 -3.39
CA GLU A 175 -10.13 -0.54 -4.18
C GLU A 175 -10.94 -1.54 -3.36
N CYS A 176 -11.83 -2.25 -4.08
CA CYS A 176 -12.59 -3.39 -3.60
C CYS A 176 -11.77 -4.68 -3.59
N PHE A 177 -12.25 -5.68 -2.86
CA PHE A 177 -11.79 -7.06 -3.04
C PHE A 177 -11.95 -7.49 -4.50
N GLU A 178 -10.97 -8.26 -4.93
CA GLU A 178 -10.80 -8.72 -6.30
C GLU A 178 -11.96 -9.61 -6.73
N LEU A 179 -12.30 -9.56 -8.02
CA LEU A 179 -13.26 -10.47 -8.64
C LEU A 179 -12.53 -11.54 -9.46
N PHE A 180 -12.97 -12.79 -9.32
CA PHE A 180 -12.43 -13.96 -10.03
C PHE A 180 -13.50 -14.63 -10.85
N SER A 181 -13.12 -15.16 -12.01
CA SER A 181 -14.02 -16.03 -12.77
C SER A 181 -14.27 -17.33 -12.03
N ARG A 182 -15.50 -17.87 -12.12
CA ARG A 182 -15.84 -19.23 -11.69
C ARG A 182 -15.27 -20.32 -12.61
N SER A 183 -14.82 -19.96 -13.81
CA SER A 183 -14.08 -20.89 -14.66
C SER A 183 -12.71 -21.22 -14.04
N ASP A 184 -12.05 -22.30 -14.49
CA ASP A 184 -10.79 -22.85 -13.95
C ASP A 184 -9.57 -21.89 -13.97
N HIS A 185 -9.79 -20.59 -14.16
CA HIS A 185 -8.81 -19.53 -14.36
C HIS A 185 -8.73 -18.60 -13.16
N HIS A 186 -8.45 -19.16 -11.98
CA HIS A 186 -8.24 -18.40 -10.75
C HIS A 186 -6.93 -17.58 -10.73
N ASP A 187 -6.19 -17.52 -11.86
CA ASP A 187 -4.90 -16.83 -11.95
C ASP A 187 -4.99 -15.37 -12.40
N ILE A 188 -6.19 -14.88 -12.78
CA ILE A 188 -6.44 -13.51 -13.20
C ILE A 188 -7.59 -12.90 -12.40
N SER A 189 -7.29 -11.84 -11.65
CA SER A 189 -8.26 -11.01 -10.92
C SER A 189 -8.66 -9.78 -11.71
N ILE A 190 -9.87 -9.28 -11.43
CA ILE A 190 -10.31 -7.94 -11.79
C ILE A 190 -10.41 -7.12 -10.51
N GLU A 191 -9.76 -5.96 -10.47
CA GLU A 191 -9.78 -5.05 -9.34
C GLU A 191 -10.60 -3.80 -9.70
N LEU A 192 -11.64 -3.51 -8.91
CA LEU A 192 -12.42 -2.29 -9.06
C LEU A 192 -11.86 -1.22 -8.13
N GLN A 193 -11.25 -0.20 -8.72
CA GLN A 193 -10.60 0.89 -8.00
C GLN A 193 -11.45 2.16 -8.09
N ARG A 194 -11.62 2.84 -6.95
CA ARG A 194 -12.27 4.16 -6.86
C ARG A 194 -11.26 5.31 -6.79
N PHE A 195 -10.02 5.01 -6.41
CA PHE A 195 -8.88 5.93 -6.40
C PHE A 195 -7.68 5.25 -7.05
N LEU A 196 -6.57 5.96 -7.26
CA LEU A 196 -5.32 5.33 -7.64
C LEU A 196 -4.67 4.68 -6.41
N HIS A 197 -3.87 5.42 -5.64
CA HIS A 197 -3.39 4.99 -4.32
C HIS A 197 -3.62 6.10 -3.28
N GLU A 198 -2.83 6.10 -2.20
CA GLU A 198 -3.02 7.03 -1.08
C GLU A 198 -2.83 8.50 -1.44
N GLU A 199 -2.08 8.81 -2.49
CA GLU A 199 -1.70 10.18 -2.82
C GLU A 199 -2.73 10.86 -3.75
N ILE A 200 -3.45 10.09 -4.59
CA ILE A 200 -4.44 10.63 -5.54
C ILE A 200 -5.85 10.15 -5.16
N ARG A 201 -6.42 10.80 -4.14
CA ARG A 201 -7.75 10.51 -3.58
C ARG A 201 -8.74 11.68 -3.67
N ASP A 202 -8.26 12.87 -4.05
CA ASP A 202 -9.12 14.04 -4.27
C ASP A 202 -10.03 13.80 -5.50
N LEU A 203 -11.34 13.89 -5.30
CA LEU A 203 -12.32 13.62 -6.34
C LEU A 203 -12.18 14.52 -7.58
N LYS A 204 -11.78 15.79 -7.41
CA LYS A 204 -11.58 16.69 -8.55
C LYS A 204 -10.34 16.32 -9.33
N ILE A 205 -9.29 15.86 -8.65
CA ILE A 205 -8.11 15.33 -9.33
C ILE A 205 -8.49 14.04 -10.06
N LEU A 206 -9.18 13.11 -9.41
CA LEU A 206 -9.63 11.87 -10.01
C LEU A 206 -10.49 12.09 -11.27
N GLU A 207 -11.39 13.08 -11.25
CA GLU A 207 -12.17 13.47 -12.44
C GLU A 207 -11.27 13.82 -13.63
N THR A 208 -10.13 14.49 -13.40
CA THR A 208 -9.17 14.78 -14.48
C THR A 208 -8.49 13.53 -15.03
N PHE A 209 -8.21 12.54 -14.18
CA PHE A 209 -7.63 11.25 -14.59
C PHE A 209 -8.64 10.42 -15.40
N ILE A 210 -9.90 10.37 -14.97
CA ILE A 210 -10.95 9.65 -15.72
C ILE A 210 -11.27 10.37 -17.05
N ALA A 211 -11.25 11.71 -17.05
CA ALA A 211 -11.48 12.52 -18.24
C ALA A 211 -10.32 12.46 -19.25
N SER A 212 -9.10 12.10 -18.81
CA SER A 212 -7.94 11.96 -19.70
C SER A 212 -7.90 10.64 -20.47
N ARG A 213 -8.95 9.83 -20.36
CA ARG A 213 -9.01 8.54 -21.05
C ARG A 213 -8.82 8.69 -22.56
N ILE A 214 -7.97 7.83 -23.12
CA ILE A 214 -7.78 7.67 -24.56
C ILE A 214 -7.98 6.20 -24.94
N PRO A 215 -8.51 5.92 -26.14
CA PRO A 215 -8.55 4.57 -26.67
C PRO A 215 -7.18 4.18 -27.21
N ILE A 216 -6.72 2.98 -26.91
CA ILE A 216 -5.60 2.33 -27.61
C ILE A 216 -6.07 1.00 -28.22
N THR A 217 -5.54 0.64 -29.38
CA THR A 217 -5.87 -0.64 -30.02
C THR A 217 -4.77 -1.65 -29.79
N VAL A 218 -5.09 -2.73 -29.08
CA VAL A 218 -4.17 -3.82 -28.72
C VAL A 218 -4.75 -5.11 -29.28
N ASN A 219 -4.08 -5.72 -30.27
CA ASN A 219 -4.55 -6.95 -30.93
C ASN A 219 -6.04 -6.89 -31.34
N GLY A 220 -6.46 -5.75 -31.90
CA GLY A 220 -7.84 -5.50 -32.32
C GLY A 220 -8.83 -5.16 -31.21
N VAL A 221 -8.41 -5.13 -29.95
CA VAL A 221 -9.23 -4.71 -28.80
C VAL A 221 -8.99 -3.24 -28.51
N CYS A 222 -10.06 -2.43 -28.50
CA CYS A 222 -9.99 -1.00 -28.18
C CYS A 222 -10.09 -0.81 -26.66
N ILE A 223 -8.97 -0.60 -26.00
CA ILE A 223 -8.88 -0.49 -24.54
C ILE A 223 -8.82 0.99 -24.13
N PRO A 224 -9.78 1.51 -23.33
CA PRO A 224 -9.66 2.83 -22.73
C PRO A 224 -8.58 2.81 -21.64
N THR A 225 -7.60 3.70 -21.72
CA THR A 225 -6.53 3.84 -20.72
C THR A 225 -6.17 5.32 -20.55
N PHE A 226 -5.23 5.66 -19.68
CA PHE A 226 -4.80 7.05 -19.50
C PHE A 226 -4.15 7.63 -20.75
N ASP A 227 -4.27 8.95 -20.91
CA ASP A 227 -3.35 9.66 -21.78
C ASP A 227 -1.90 9.49 -21.30
N VAL A 228 -0.98 9.90 -22.18
CA VAL A 228 0.45 9.85 -21.89
C VAL A 228 0.69 10.55 -20.54
N PHE A 229 0.26 11.79 -20.36
CA PHE A 229 0.57 12.58 -19.18
C PHE A 229 0.15 11.94 -17.85
N HIS A 230 -1.10 11.48 -17.73
CA HIS A 230 -1.64 10.86 -16.52
C HIS A 230 -1.07 9.45 -16.29
N THR A 231 -0.68 8.74 -17.35
CA THR A 231 0.11 7.50 -17.20
C THR A 231 1.38 7.74 -16.40
N PHE A 232 2.11 8.84 -16.67
CA PHE A 232 3.35 9.14 -15.93
C PHE A 232 3.11 9.35 -14.44
N PHE A 233 2.06 10.08 -14.09
CA PHE A 233 1.69 10.35 -12.71
C PHE A 233 1.28 9.08 -11.97
N CYS A 234 0.46 8.24 -12.61
CA CYS A 234 0.07 6.94 -12.07
C CYS A 234 1.31 6.04 -11.84
N LEU A 235 2.28 6.02 -12.77
CA LEU A 235 3.51 5.25 -12.60
C LEU A 235 4.33 5.71 -11.39
N CYS A 236 4.56 7.02 -11.26
CA CYS A 236 5.33 7.58 -10.14
C CYS A 236 4.62 7.36 -8.80
N GLU A 237 3.31 7.55 -8.75
CA GLU A 237 2.51 7.30 -7.55
C GLU A 237 2.54 5.82 -7.15
N ASN A 238 2.37 4.90 -8.11
CA ASN A 238 2.42 3.46 -7.86
C ASN A 238 3.80 3.05 -7.33
N ALA A 239 4.89 3.48 -7.97
CA ALA A 239 6.24 3.16 -7.51
C ALA A 239 6.52 3.68 -6.09
N TYR A 240 5.94 4.83 -5.75
CA TYR A 240 6.05 5.40 -4.40
C TYR A 240 5.29 4.58 -3.37
N ASN A 241 4.04 4.19 -3.66
CA ASN A 241 3.21 3.39 -2.73
C ASN A 241 3.70 1.94 -2.60
N ASP A 242 4.14 1.30 -3.70
CA ASP A 242 4.75 -0.05 -3.69
C ASP A 242 5.88 -0.12 -2.65
N MET A 243 6.69 0.94 -2.55
CA MET A 243 7.80 1.04 -1.62
C MET A 243 7.34 1.19 -0.16
N LEU A 244 6.16 1.75 0.09
CA LEU A 244 5.58 1.87 1.45
C LEU A 244 4.99 0.55 1.93
N GLU A 245 4.39 -0.20 1.01
CA GLU A 245 3.67 -1.43 1.32
C GLU A 245 4.59 -2.67 1.31
N GLY A 246 5.73 -2.59 0.61
CA GLY A 246 6.66 -3.70 0.55
C GLY A 246 7.94 -3.41 -0.23
N THR A 247 8.58 -4.49 -0.66
CA THR A 247 9.84 -4.42 -1.40
C THR A 247 9.62 -3.73 -2.75
N PRO A 248 10.31 -2.60 -3.02
CA PRO A 248 10.15 -1.87 -4.28
C PRO A 248 10.45 -2.78 -5.48
N LYS A 249 9.63 -2.67 -6.53
CA LYS A 249 9.74 -3.52 -7.72
C LYS A 249 10.57 -2.85 -8.80
N LEU A 250 11.62 -3.53 -9.29
CA LEU A 250 12.43 -3.04 -10.42
C LEU A 250 11.58 -2.76 -11.68
N ARG A 251 10.50 -3.52 -11.90
CA ARG A 251 9.52 -3.27 -12.96
C ARG A 251 9.01 -1.82 -12.93
N SER A 252 8.60 -1.32 -11.76
CA SER A 252 8.00 0.01 -11.61
C SER A 252 9.01 1.11 -12.01
N TYR A 253 10.28 0.96 -11.63
CA TYR A 253 11.34 1.91 -12.01
C TYR A 253 11.73 1.81 -13.48
N LEU A 254 11.80 0.60 -14.04
CA LEU A 254 12.08 0.41 -15.45
C LEU A 254 10.96 1.00 -16.32
N ASP A 255 9.70 0.78 -15.96
CA ASP A 255 8.53 1.33 -16.65
C ASP A 255 8.63 2.87 -16.71
N ILE A 256 8.92 3.52 -15.58
CA ILE A 256 9.12 4.97 -15.50
C ILE A 256 10.30 5.44 -16.36
N PHE A 257 11.43 4.73 -16.31
CA PHE A 257 12.60 5.07 -17.11
C PHE A 257 12.29 5.04 -18.62
N VAL A 258 11.68 3.94 -19.08
CA VAL A 258 11.32 3.75 -20.50
C VAL A 258 10.30 4.79 -20.92
N TYR A 259 9.33 5.07 -20.05
CA TYR A 259 8.34 6.10 -20.26
C TYR A 259 8.99 7.48 -20.45
N ILE A 260 9.91 7.89 -19.56
CA ILE A 260 10.60 9.18 -19.65
C ILE A 260 11.35 9.30 -20.98
N LYS A 261 12.10 8.27 -21.37
CA LYS A 261 12.82 8.27 -22.65
C LYS A 261 11.90 8.39 -23.86
N LYS A 262 10.73 7.76 -23.83
CA LYS A 262 9.82 7.69 -24.97
C LYS A 262 8.95 8.93 -25.12
N TYR A 263 8.49 9.51 -24.01
CA TYR A 263 7.42 10.51 -24.02
C TYR A 263 7.79 11.86 -23.39
N ILE A 264 8.78 11.91 -22.50
CA ILE A 264 9.14 13.14 -21.80
C ILE A 264 10.31 13.82 -22.52
N ASN A 265 10.01 14.92 -23.20
CA ASN A 265 11.02 15.80 -23.77
C ASN A 265 11.41 16.91 -22.77
N PRO A 266 12.53 17.62 -22.96
CA PRO A 266 12.99 18.65 -22.03
C PRO A 266 11.97 19.77 -21.74
N LYS A 267 11.06 20.08 -22.66
CA LYS A 267 10.02 21.11 -22.48
C LYS A 267 8.81 20.62 -21.69
N SER A 268 8.61 19.30 -21.60
CA SER A 268 7.50 18.71 -20.85
C SER A 268 7.63 18.92 -19.33
N TRP A 269 8.86 19.11 -18.82
CA TRP A 269 9.11 19.17 -17.38
C TRP A 269 8.39 20.32 -16.67
N ASP A 270 8.28 21.49 -17.28
CA ASP A 270 7.55 22.62 -16.67
C ASP A 270 6.08 22.29 -16.41
N SER A 271 5.45 21.57 -17.35
CA SER A 271 4.08 21.08 -17.20
C SER A 271 3.97 19.99 -16.13
N VAL A 272 4.93 19.06 -16.08
CA VAL A 272 4.97 18.01 -15.05
C VAL A 272 5.10 18.63 -13.66
N ILE A 273 6.03 19.56 -13.46
CA ILE A 273 6.27 20.25 -12.18
C ILE A 273 5.01 21.04 -11.76
N THR A 274 4.41 21.78 -12.69
CA THR A 274 3.20 22.57 -12.40
C THR A 274 2.07 21.66 -11.93
N LYS A 275 1.85 20.54 -12.61
CA LYS A 275 0.78 19.59 -12.27
C LYS A 275 1.08 18.76 -11.03
N SER A 276 2.32 18.34 -10.81
CA SER A 276 2.69 17.66 -9.56
C SER A 276 2.43 18.56 -8.36
N ASN A 277 2.68 19.86 -8.47
CA ASN A 277 2.37 20.81 -7.41
C ASN A 277 0.86 20.98 -7.23
N GLN A 278 0.10 21.09 -8.33
CA GLN A 278 -1.37 21.12 -8.27
C GLN A 278 -1.94 19.88 -7.57
N TYR A 279 -1.37 18.70 -7.82
CA TYR A 279 -1.80 17.43 -7.23
C TYR A 279 -1.13 17.11 -5.89
N LYS A 280 -0.24 18.00 -5.39
CA LYS A 280 0.54 17.82 -4.16
C LYS A 280 1.50 16.60 -4.17
N LEU A 281 1.89 16.16 -5.36
CA LEU A 281 2.79 15.03 -5.62
C LEU A 281 4.27 15.41 -5.76
N GLY A 282 4.66 16.66 -5.50
CA GLY A 282 6.06 17.08 -5.65
C GLY A 282 7.05 16.15 -4.92
N HIS A 283 6.72 15.76 -3.70
CA HIS A 283 7.57 14.85 -2.91
C HIS A 283 7.67 13.43 -3.51
N VAL A 284 6.60 12.92 -4.13
CA VAL A 284 6.57 11.65 -4.86
C VAL A 284 7.54 11.72 -6.04
N PHE A 285 7.39 12.73 -6.89
CA PHE A 285 8.25 12.91 -8.07
C PHE A 285 9.71 13.12 -7.68
N HIS A 286 9.98 13.93 -6.65
CA HIS A 286 11.34 14.16 -6.20
C HIS A 286 12.05 12.83 -5.85
N LEU A 287 11.42 12.01 -5.01
CA LEU A 287 12.01 10.75 -4.56
C LEU A 287 12.18 9.76 -5.72
N ILE A 288 11.11 9.54 -6.50
CA ILE A 288 11.13 8.55 -7.57
C ILE A 288 12.12 8.92 -8.67
N LEU A 289 12.18 10.18 -9.10
CA LEU A 289 13.13 10.61 -10.13
C LEU A 289 14.59 10.57 -9.64
N HIS A 290 14.83 10.82 -8.35
CA HIS A 290 16.14 10.59 -7.73
C HIS A 290 16.53 9.10 -7.81
N GLN A 291 15.65 8.21 -7.39
CA GLN A 291 15.89 6.76 -7.40
C GLN A 291 16.08 6.20 -8.82
N ILE A 292 15.38 6.76 -9.81
CA ILE A 292 15.60 6.43 -11.23
C ILE A 292 17.03 6.77 -11.65
N ASN A 293 17.55 7.94 -11.26
CA ASN A 293 18.93 8.32 -11.52
C ASN A 293 19.94 7.40 -10.79
N ASP A 294 19.63 6.97 -9.57
CA ASP A 294 20.47 6.04 -8.80
C ASP A 294 20.56 4.67 -9.49
N LEU A 295 19.43 4.13 -9.98
CA LEU A 295 19.40 2.80 -10.63
C LEU A 295 20.03 2.79 -12.02
N PHE A 296 19.73 3.81 -12.84
CA PHE A 296 20.04 3.78 -14.27
C PHE A 296 21.09 4.80 -14.72
N GLY A 297 21.67 5.54 -13.77
CA GLY A 297 22.57 6.67 -14.03
C GLY A 297 21.80 7.97 -14.30
N THR A 298 22.52 9.09 -14.35
CA THR A 298 21.92 10.43 -14.47
C THR A 298 21.25 10.65 -15.83
N ILE A 299 19.97 10.30 -15.94
CA ILE A 299 19.13 10.56 -17.11
C ILE A 299 18.27 11.81 -16.97
N ILE A 300 17.97 12.20 -15.72
CA ILE A 300 17.20 13.41 -15.41
C ILE A 300 18.16 14.41 -14.77
N LYS A 301 18.20 15.64 -15.28
CA LYS A 301 19.07 16.68 -14.73
C LYS A 301 18.74 16.90 -13.26
N LYS A 302 19.79 17.01 -12.42
CA LYS A 302 19.65 17.28 -10.98
C LYS A 302 18.75 18.49 -10.70
N SER A 303 18.90 19.58 -11.46
CA SER A 303 18.05 20.77 -11.33
C SER A 303 16.55 20.51 -11.55
N ILE A 304 16.19 19.54 -12.39
CA ILE A 304 14.80 19.13 -12.58
C ILE A 304 14.31 18.36 -11.36
N VAL A 305 15.07 17.38 -10.88
CA VAL A 305 14.72 16.60 -9.68
C VAL A 305 14.55 17.51 -8.45
N GLU A 306 15.43 18.51 -8.30
CA GLU A 306 15.39 19.49 -7.21
C GLU A 306 14.20 20.45 -7.29
N SER A 307 13.66 20.72 -8.49
CA SER A 307 12.49 21.58 -8.66
C SER A 307 11.20 21.02 -8.04
N PHE A 308 11.17 19.72 -7.71
CA PHE A 308 10.08 19.06 -7.02
C PHE A 308 10.19 19.12 -5.47
N MET A 309 11.32 19.58 -4.91
CA MET A 309 11.57 19.67 -3.45
C MET A 309 10.84 20.84 -2.77
N LEU A 310 9.51 20.91 -2.92
CA LEU A 310 8.71 21.87 -2.16
C LEU A 310 8.26 21.32 -0.79
N VAL A 311 8.32 20.00 -0.60
CA VAL A 311 7.85 19.33 0.62
C VAL A 311 8.86 18.23 1.02
N LYS A 312 9.25 18.20 2.30
CA LYS A 312 10.08 17.11 2.86
C LYS A 312 9.34 15.79 2.57
N PRO A 313 9.99 14.78 1.95
CA PRO A 313 9.32 13.51 1.70
C PRO A 313 8.84 12.92 3.04
N LYS A 314 7.63 12.35 3.02
CA LYS A 314 7.05 11.70 4.20
C LYS A 314 7.97 10.60 4.77
N TRP A 315 8.75 9.98 3.88
CA TRP A 315 9.60 8.83 4.19
C TRP A 315 11.01 9.05 3.66
N ASN A 316 12.01 8.72 4.48
CA ASN A 316 13.42 8.72 4.10
C ASN A 316 14.06 7.38 4.46
N TRP A 317 14.16 6.49 3.48
CA TRP A 317 14.65 5.13 3.69
C TRP A 317 16.12 5.05 4.10
N GLY A 318 16.90 6.12 3.92
CA GLY A 318 18.30 6.21 4.35
C GLY A 318 19.25 5.24 3.63
N GLU A 319 18.76 4.50 2.64
CA GLU A 319 19.53 3.56 1.84
C GLU A 319 19.30 3.80 0.34
N PRO A 320 20.34 3.59 -0.48
CA PRO A 320 20.23 3.55 -1.92
C PRO A 320 19.18 2.52 -2.40
N ILE A 321 18.45 2.87 -3.45
CA ILE A 321 17.35 2.06 -3.99
C ILE A 321 17.81 0.70 -4.54
N ASP A 322 19.03 0.60 -5.05
CA ASP A 322 19.63 -0.65 -5.53
C ASP A 322 19.75 -1.72 -4.43
N LYS A 323 19.86 -1.32 -3.17
CA LYS A 323 19.80 -2.23 -2.02
C LYS A 323 18.38 -2.53 -1.58
N LEU A 324 17.50 -1.54 -1.64
CA LEU A 324 16.11 -1.68 -1.19
C LEU A 324 15.33 -2.66 -2.06
N VAL A 325 15.54 -2.66 -3.38
CA VAL A 325 14.84 -3.59 -4.30
C VAL A 325 15.16 -5.06 -4.03
N PHE A 326 16.30 -5.37 -3.40
CA PHE A 326 16.69 -6.75 -3.08
C PHE A 326 16.55 -7.12 -1.60
N ALA A 327 16.15 -6.16 -0.76
CA ALA A 327 15.90 -6.42 0.64
C ALA A 327 14.80 -7.49 0.81
N SER A 328 14.90 -8.25 1.90
CA SER A 328 13.84 -9.17 2.30
C SER A 328 12.61 -8.40 2.76
N ASP A 329 11.44 -9.04 2.67
CA ASP A 329 10.18 -8.40 3.10
C ASP A 329 10.20 -8.10 4.61
N ILE A 330 10.93 -8.90 5.40
CA ILE A 330 11.16 -8.66 6.83
C ILE A 330 11.96 -7.37 7.05
N GLU A 331 13.05 -7.17 6.29
CA GLU A 331 13.86 -5.95 6.39
C GLU A 331 13.08 -4.72 5.97
N ILE A 332 12.34 -4.78 4.87
CA ILE A 332 11.50 -3.66 4.42
C ILE A 332 10.42 -3.35 5.44
N LYS A 333 9.70 -4.37 5.95
CA LYS A 333 8.71 -4.19 7.01
C LYS A 333 9.31 -3.53 8.25
N ASN A 334 10.50 -3.97 8.67
CA ASN A 334 11.21 -3.37 9.79
C ASN A 334 11.57 -1.92 9.51
N ARG A 335 12.12 -1.60 8.33
CA ARG A 335 12.45 -0.22 7.94
C ARG A 335 11.22 0.67 7.89
N TYR A 336 10.15 0.21 7.26
CA TYR A 336 8.88 0.94 7.16
C TYR A 336 8.37 1.31 8.56
N LYS A 337 8.35 0.33 9.46
CA LYS A 337 7.96 0.57 10.85
C LYS A 337 8.89 1.57 11.56
N ARG A 338 10.21 1.57 11.32
CA ARG A 338 11.10 2.64 11.84
C ARG A 338 10.74 4.01 11.29
N GLN A 339 10.38 4.08 10.00
CA GLN A 339 9.94 5.32 9.37
C GLN A 339 8.65 5.85 9.99
N VAL A 340 7.68 4.96 10.25
CA VAL A 340 6.45 5.30 10.97
C VAL A 340 6.77 5.89 12.34
N ILE A 341 7.66 5.26 13.11
CA ILE A 341 8.07 5.76 14.42
C ILE A 341 8.76 7.11 14.30
N ASN A 342 9.75 7.27 13.42
CA ASN A 342 10.43 8.55 13.18
C ASN A 342 9.45 9.64 12.74
N TYR A 343 8.49 9.31 11.89
CA TYR A 343 7.46 10.24 11.44
C TYR A 343 6.57 10.68 12.62
N CYS A 344 6.15 9.73 13.46
CA CYS A 344 5.41 10.02 14.68
C CYS A 344 6.22 10.89 15.64
N ILE A 345 7.52 10.59 15.81
CA ILE A 345 8.44 11.39 16.62
C ILE A 345 8.56 12.81 16.05
N ASP A 346 8.86 12.99 14.76
CA ASP A 346 9.02 14.30 14.12
C ASP A 346 7.75 15.16 14.23
N LYS A 347 6.58 14.56 14.04
CA LYS A 347 5.27 15.24 14.10
C LYS A 347 4.88 15.60 15.51
N GLU A 348 5.09 14.69 16.45
CA GLU A 348 4.55 14.80 17.80
C GLU A 348 5.54 15.43 18.77
N LEU A 349 6.87 15.36 18.56
CA LEU A 349 7.87 15.98 19.45
C LEU A 349 7.60 17.46 19.74
N GLY A 350 7.02 18.20 18.79
CA GLY A 350 6.59 19.59 19.01
C GLY A 350 5.34 19.76 19.86
N ASN A 351 4.54 18.71 20.02
CA ASN A 351 3.25 18.65 20.71
C ASN A 351 3.20 17.61 21.84
N ILE A 352 4.33 17.01 22.24
CA ILE A 352 4.37 16.03 23.33
C ILE A 352 3.91 16.75 24.60
N GLN A 353 2.66 16.50 24.97
CA GLN A 353 2.25 16.63 26.34
C GLN A 353 2.85 15.42 27.05
N PHE A 354 3.97 15.64 27.72
CA PHE A 354 4.43 14.71 28.74
C PHE A 354 3.25 14.43 29.66
N ILE A 355 3.09 13.18 30.12
CA ILE A 355 2.09 12.85 31.15
C ILE A 355 2.18 13.94 32.21
N GLN A 356 1.12 14.74 32.31
CA GLN A 356 1.07 15.77 33.32
C GLN A 356 1.17 15.10 34.68
N ASN A 357 1.90 15.74 35.60
CA ASN A 357 2.17 15.33 36.97
C ASN A 357 1.00 14.57 37.64
N GLU A 358 1.33 13.79 38.68
CA GLU A 358 0.39 13.05 39.54
C GLU A 358 -0.87 13.84 39.96
N GLU A 359 -0.82 15.18 39.91
CA GLU A 359 -1.88 16.13 40.27
C GLU A 359 -3.03 16.28 39.26
N THR A 360 -2.95 15.72 38.04
CA THR A 360 -4.06 15.84 37.07
C THR A 360 -5.33 15.19 37.61
N ASN A 361 -6.37 15.99 37.84
CA ASN A 361 -7.63 15.54 38.40
C ASN A 361 -8.44 14.75 37.35
N VAL A 362 -8.43 13.42 37.47
CA VAL A 362 -9.19 12.48 36.63
C VAL A 362 -10.70 12.77 36.64
N ASN A 363 -11.21 13.41 37.70
CA ASN A 363 -12.63 13.75 37.84
C ASN A 363 -13.06 14.98 37.01
N ALA A 364 -12.12 15.70 36.41
CA ALA A 364 -12.40 16.86 35.55
C ALA A 364 -12.27 16.48 34.07
N ILE A 365 -13.39 16.12 33.44
CA ILE A 365 -13.44 15.65 32.04
C ILE A 365 -12.94 16.69 31.03
N ASP A 366 -12.93 17.96 31.39
CA ASP A 366 -12.38 19.04 30.56
C ASP A 366 -10.86 19.01 30.45
N ASN A 367 -10.17 18.22 31.29
CA ASN A 367 -8.73 17.97 31.18
C ASN A 367 -8.39 16.86 30.17
N TYR A 368 -9.39 16.17 29.62
CA TYR A 368 -9.16 15.08 28.70
C TYR A 368 -8.93 15.61 27.28
N HIS A 369 -8.04 14.95 26.55
CA HIS A 369 -7.85 15.20 25.13
C HIS A 369 -9.07 14.78 24.34
N TYR A 370 -9.45 15.56 23.34
CA TYR A 370 -10.57 15.25 22.46
C TYR A 370 -10.09 14.61 21.16
N ALA A 371 -10.78 13.56 20.72
CA ALA A 371 -10.60 12.92 19.44
C ALA A 371 -11.94 12.59 18.79
N SER A 372 -11.98 12.58 17.45
CA SER A 372 -13.16 12.16 16.70
C SER A 372 -12.77 11.30 15.52
N VAL A 373 -13.46 10.16 15.39
CA VAL A 373 -13.33 9.25 14.25
C VAL A 373 -14.62 9.31 13.46
N LEU A 374 -14.49 9.54 12.16
CA LEU A 374 -15.61 9.42 11.26
C LEU A 374 -15.57 8.03 10.62
N THR A 375 -16.60 7.24 10.86
CA THR A 375 -16.88 6.02 10.10
C THR A 375 -18.08 6.26 9.18
N PRO A 376 -18.25 5.48 8.10
CA PRO A 376 -19.46 5.49 7.27
C PRO A 376 -20.73 5.23 8.09
N LYS A 377 -20.62 4.51 9.21
CA LYS A 377 -21.75 4.13 10.06
C LYS A 377 -22.03 5.13 11.17
N PHE A 378 -21.00 5.77 11.74
CA PHE A 378 -21.14 6.69 12.86
C PHE A 378 -19.94 7.64 12.97
N LYS A 379 -20.19 8.80 13.57
CA LYS A 379 -19.11 9.68 14.04
C LYS A 379 -18.83 9.34 15.49
N LEU A 380 -17.72 8.68 15.81
CA LEU A 380 -17.30 8.52 17.19
C LEU A 380 -16.66 9.81 17.70
N ARG A 381 -17.08 10.25 18.88
CA ARG A 381 -16.41 11.32 19.62
C ARG A 381 -15.99 10.75 20.95
N LEU A 382 -14.72 10.91 21.29
CA LEU A 382 -14.21 10.47 22.57
C LEU A 382 -13.28 11.51 23.17
N ARG A 383 -13.27 11.51 24.49
CA ARG A 383 -12.28 12.17 25.30
C ARG A 383 -11.41 11.13 25.97
N TYR A 384 -10.11 11.37 26.05
CA TYR A 384 -9.20 10.43 26.67
C TYR A 384 -8.11 11.15 27.48
N LEU A 385 -7.64 10.49 28.54
CA LEU A 385 -6.55 10.94 29.39
C LEU A 385 -5.62 9.74 29.63
N ILE A 386 -4.31 9.97 29.60
CA ILE A 386 -3.32 8.94 29.88
C ILE A 386 -2.51 9.38 31.10
N LYS A 387 -2.39 8.49 32.09
CA LYS A 387 -1.66 8.76 33.34
C LYS A 387 -0.80 7.57 33.74
N LYS A 388 0.36 7.82 34.33
CA LYS A 388 1.12 6.80 35.06
C LYS A 388 0.61 6.73 36.49
N GLU A 389 0.13 5.57 36.92
CA GLU A 389 -0.30 5.33 38.31
C GLU A 389 0.45 4.11 38.85
N ASN A 390 1.37 4.34 39.79
CA ASN A 390 2.31 3.34 40.27
C ASN A 390 3.10 2.71 39.10
N ASP A 391 3.10 1.38 38.99
CA ASP A 391 3.73 0.61 37.91
C ASP A 391 2.81 0.37 36.71
N ASN A 392 1.72 1.13 36.55
CA ASN A 392 0.77 1.00 35.44
C ASN A 392 0.68 2.27 34.60
N ILE A 393 0.38 2.07 33.32
CA ILE A 393 -0.11 3.11 32.41
C ILE A 393 -1.63 2.97 32.35
N CYS A 394 -2.34 4.01 32.80
CA CYS A 394 -3.79 4.06 32.86
C CYS A 394 -4.34 4.94 31.73
N PHE A 395 -5.20 4.37 30.90
CA PHE A 395 -5.98 5.07 29.89
C PHE A 395 -7.40 5.27 30.40
N TYR A 396 -7.82 6.52 30.51
CA TYR A 396 -9.19 6.90 30.84
C TYR A 396 -9.87 7.31 29.54
N ILE A 397 -10.93 6.61 29.15
CA ILE A 397 -11.59 6.79 27.85
C ILE A 397 -13.07 7.04 28.08
N TYR A 398 -13.55 8.18 27.60
CA TYR A 398 -14.93 8.61 27.66
C TYR A 398 -15.48 8.76 26.24
N PHE A 399 -16.55 8.03 25.90
CA PHE A 399 -17.24 8.21 24.62
C PHE A 399 -18.41 9.19 24.79
N GLU A 400 -18.35 10.35 24.11
CA GLU A 400 -19.30 11.46 24.32
C GLU A 400 -20.70 11.20 23.75
N ASN A 401 -20.85 10.27 22.81
CA ASN A 401 -22.11 10.09 22.10
C ASN A 401 -22.65 8.66 22.11
N VAL A 402 -23.91 8.52 21.67
CA VAL A 402 -24.73 7.29 21.70
C VAL A 402 -24.12 6.12 20.91
N SER A 403 -22.98 6.34 20.24
CA SER A 403 -22.16 5.33 19.57
C SER A 403 -21.87 4.11 20.44
N ASN A 404 -21.88 4.24 21.78
CA ASN A 404 -21.74 3.14 22.73
C ASN A 404 -22.65 1.94 22.42
N GLN A 405 -23.87 2.17 21.91
CA GLN A 405 -24.79 1.09 21.54
C GLN A 405 -24.25 0.23 20.36
N PHE A 406 -23.37 0.79 19.54
CA PHE A 406 -22.75 0.09 18.41
C PHE A 406 -21.39 -0.51 18.77
N MET A 407 -20.74 -0.04 19.84
CA MET A 407 -19.37 -0.43 20.20
C MET A 407 -19.23 -1.89 20.65
N TYR A 408 -20.30 -2.56 21.05
CA TYR A 408 -20.30 -4.00 21.37
C TYR A 408 -19.78 -4.86 20.20
N ASN A 409 -19.88 -4.37 18.97
CA ASN A 409 -19.38 -5.04 17.77
C ASN A 409 -17.94 -4.66 17.40
N TYR A 410 -17.21 -3.97 18.27
CA TYR A 410 -15.86 -3.47 17.95
C TYR A 410 -14.88 -3.96 19.00
N ASN A 411 -13.71 -4.40 18.54
CA ASN A 411 -12.55 -4.55 19.40
C ASN A 411 -11.80 -3.21 19.45
N PHE A 412 -11.03 -2.99 20.49
CA PHE A 412 -10.14 -1.84 20.59
C PHE A 412 -8.72 -2.34 20.65
N ALA A 413 -7.77 -1.61 20.07
CA ALA A 413 -6.35 -1.88 20.23
C ALA A 413 -5.66 -0.63 20.75
N ILE A 414 -4.91 -0.79 21.85
CA ILE A 414 -3.91 0.19 22.27
C ILE A 414 -2.57 -0.36 21.80
N ILE A 415 -1.91 0.38 20.90
CA ILE A 415 -0.63 0.02 20.30
C ILE A 415 0.45 0.85 20.96
N PHE A 416 1.45 0.15 21.51
CA PHE A 416 2.63 0.69 22.13
C PHE A 416 3.77 0.55 21.13
N MET A 417 4.54 1.62 20.92
CA MET A 417 5.73 1.59 20.08
C MET A 417 6.95 2.00 20.89
N ASP A 418 7.96 1.13 20.88
CA ASP A 418 9.27 1.35 21.50
C ASP A 418 10.17 2.10 20.51
N ILE A 419 10.62 3.30 20.89
CA ILE A 419 11.48 4.13 20.04
C ILE A 419 12.92 3.61 19.94
N THR A 420 13.29 2.57 20.71
CA THR A 420 14.63 1.98 20.66
C THR A 420 14.82 1.03 19.47
N TYR A 421 13.77 0.76 18.69
CA TYR A 421 13.80 -0.13 17.52
C TYR A 421 14.26 -1.56 17.83
N SER A 422 13.96 -2.06 19.04
CA SER A 422 14.11 -3.48 19.40
C SER A 422 13.29 -4.39 18.47
N GLU A 423 13.49 -5.71 18.44
CA GLU A 423 12.70 -6.60 17.55
C GLU A 423 11.21 -6.69 17.94
N ASN A 424 10.88 -6.44 19.22
CA ASN A 424 9.52 -6.46 19.79
C ASN A 424 9.01 -5.06 20.18
N TYR A 425 9.47 -4.06 19.45
CA TYR A 425 9.11 -2.67 19.61
C TYR A 425 7.66 -2.29 19.37
N TRP A 426 6.76 -3.25 19.16
CA TRP A 426 5.34 -2.97 19.04
C TRP A 426 4.56 -3.99 19.87
N LYS A 427 3.73 -3.51 20.79
CA LYS A 427 2.79 -4.35 21.53
C LYS A 427 1.39 -3.82 21.34
N SER A 428 0.46 -4.69 20.98
CA SER A 428 -0.96 -4.33 20.89
C SER A 428 -1.73 -4.99 22.01
N ILE A 429 -2.49 -4.19 22.74
CA ILE A 429 -3.42 -4.67 23.74
C ILE A 429 -4.82 -4.57 23.14
N GLU A 430 -5.38 -5.74 22.81
CA GLU A 430 -6.72 -5.83 22.27
C GLU A 430 -7.75 -5.92 23.41
N LEU A 431 -8.82 -5.13 23.34
CA LEU A 431 -9.98 -5.18 24.21
C LEU A 431 -11.17 -5.72 23.41
N ILE A 432 -11.97 -6.60 24.02
CA ILE A 432 -13.21 -7.14 23.48
C ILE A 432 -14.38 -6.62 24.33
N TRP A 433 -15.53 -6.41 23.71
CA TRP A 433 -16.77 -6.04 24.39
C TRP A 433 -17.80 -7.17 24.28
N ASP A 434 -17.93 -7.99 25.33
CA ASP A 434 -18.86 -9.13 25.44
C ASP A 434 -19.67 -9.03 26.75
N ASP A 435 -20.65 -8.12 26.76
CA ASP A 435 -21.40 -7.58 27.93
C ASP A 435 -20.57 -6.66 28.85
N LYS A 436 -19.31 -7.02 29.04
CA LYS A 436 -18.28 -6.24 29.73
C LYS A 436 -17.12 -5.98 28.79
N ILE A 437 -16.31 -4.99 29.11
CA ILE A 437 -15.10 -4.69 28.34
C ILE A 437 -13.96 -5.45 29.01
N ARG A 438 -13.23 -6.27 28.24
CA ARG A 438 -12.18 -7.15 28.76
C ARG A 438 -10.96 -7.17 27.86
N TYR A 439 -9.80 -7.42 28.44
CA TYR A 439 -8.58 -7.74 27.70
C TYR A 439 -8.76 -9.04 26.91
N LYS A 440 -8.38 -9.07 25.64
CA LYS A 440 -8.52 -10.26 24.80
C LYS A 440 -7.63 -11.41 25.27
N THR A 441 -6.40 -11.10 25.67
CA THR A 441 -5.34 -12.07 25.97
C THR A 441 -5.58 -12.82 27.28
N ASN A 442 -5.92 -12.11 28.36
CA ASN A 442 -6.09 -12.70 29.70
C ASN A 442 -7.51 -12.57 30.27
N LYS A 443 -8.46 -12.01 29.49
CA LYS A 443 -9.87 -11.82 29.88
C LYS A 443 -10.09 -10.99 31.14
N ARG A 444 -9.08 -10.24 31.60
CA ARG A 444 -9.20 -9.28 32.71
C ARG A 444 -10.28 -8.25 32.36
N GLU A 445 -11.11 -7.89 33.33
CA GLU A 445 -12.15 -6.87 33.14
C GLU A 445 -11.53 -5.46 33.18
N VAL A 446 -11.99 -4.60 32.28
CA VAL A 446 -11.65 -3.18 32.26
C VAL A 446 -12.58 -2.46 33.21
N SER A 447 -12.01 -1.68 34.14
CA SER A 447 -12.82 -0.97 35.13
C SER A 447 -13.61 0.17 34.48
N VAL A 448 -14.83 0.40 34.97
CA VAL A 448 -15.66 1.55 34.57
C VAL A 448 -15.82 2.46 35.77
N LEU A 449 -15.38 3.71 35.64
CA LEU A 449 -15.50 4.75 36.64
C LEU A 449 -16.75 5.59 36.33
N HIS A 450 -17.56 5.85 37.35
CA HIS A 450 -18.70 6.77 37.22
C HIS A 450 -18.26 8.15 37.69
N LEU A 451 -17.97 9.04 36.74
CA LEU A 451 -17.48 10.39 37.00
C LEU A 451 -18.59 11.38 36.66
N GLN A 452 -19.03 12.15 37.65
CA GLN A 452 -20.17 13.07 37.52
C GLN A 452 -21.42 12.31 37.00
N ASN A 453 -21.83 12.59 35.76
CA ASN A 453 -23.00 11.98 35.11
C ASN A 453 -22.62 11.09 33.91
N THR A 454 -21.37 10.60 33.87
CA THR A 454 -20.91 9.75 32.77
C THR A 454 -20.05 8.57 33.23
N SER A 455 -19.85 7.62 32.33
CA SER A 455 -19.01 6.44 32.51
C SER A 455 -17.71 6.60 31.74
N VAL A 456 -16.59 6.42 32.44
CA VAL A 456 -15.24 6.49 31.90
C VAL A 456 -14.58 5.13 32.04
N MET A 457 -14.12 4.57 30.94
CA MET A 457 -13.36 3.32 30.92
C MET A 457 -11.95 3.57 31.45
N LYS A 458 -11.49 2.79 32.43
CA LYS A 458 -10.11 2.79 32.93
C LYS A 458 -9.39 1.51 32.51
N VAL A 459 -8.52 1.61 31.52
CA VAL A 459 -7.66 0.51 31.05
C VAL A 459 -6.30 0.66 31.72
N GLU A 460 -5.92 -0.25 32.61
CA GLU A 460 -4.64 -0.18 33.33
C GLU A 460 -3.69 -1.28 32.88
N ILE A 461 -2.54 -0.87 32.35
CA ILE A 461 -1.61 -1.74 31.67
C ILE A 461 -0.29 -1.70 32.45
N PRO A 462 0.15 -2.83 33.03
CA PRO A 462 1.43 -2.88 33.73
C PRO A 462 2.58 -2.48 32.81
N ILE A 463 3.49 -1.64 33.28
CA ILE A 463 4.59 -1.12 32.46
C ILE A 463 5.50 -2.25 31.95
N ASP A 464 5.72 -3.27 32.77
CA ASP A 464 6.50 -4.46 32.43
C ASP A 464 5.81 -5.36 31.39
N GLU A 465 4.49 -5.25 31.23
CA GLU A 465 3.83 -5.90 30.09
C GLU A 465 4.21 -5.21 28.78
N VAL A 466 4.39 -3.89 28.74
CA VAL A 466 4.58 -3.15 27.47
C VAL A 466 6.01 -2.79 27.16
N MET A 467 6.90 -2.83 28.14
CA MET A 467 8.32 -2.51 27.98
C MET A 467 9.16 -3.75 28.31
N GLU A 468 9.76 -4.38 27.29
CA GLU A 468 10.59 -5.58 27.49
C GLU A 468 11.91 -5.29 28.22
N THR A 469 12.43 -4.07 28.13
CA THR A 469 13.71 -3.70 28.71
C THR A 469 13.54 -2.59 29.73
N LYS A 470 14.12 -2.75 30.93
CA LYS A 470 14.13 -1.73 32.00
C LYS A 470 15.09 -0.56 31.68
N SER A 471 15.09 -0.06 30.45
CA SER A 471 15.99 1.03 30.07
C SER A 471 15.45 2.36 30.61
N PRO A 472 16.22 3.11 31.42
CA PRO A 472 15.75 4.30 32.15
C PRO A 472 15.48 5.55 31.29
N ARG A 473 15.39 5.42 29.97
CA ARG A 473 15.13 6.51 29.01
C ARG A 473 14.21 6.09 27.87
N GLN A 474 13.19 5.28 28.17
CA GLN A 474 12.24 4.88 27.14
C GLN A 474 11.11 5.88 27.05
N ILE A 475 10.95 6.42 25.84
CA ILE A 475 9.73 7.08 25.42
C ILE A 475 8.87 6.00 24.77
N ALA A 476 7.75 5.66 25.36
CA ALA A 476 6.75 4.85 24.68
C ALA A 476 5.87 5.79 23.84
N LEU A 477 5.60 5.43 22.59
CA LEU A 477 4.59 6.09 21.77
C LEU A 477 3.32 5.26 21.79
N PHE A 478 2.16 5.91 21.98
CA PHE A 478 0.87 5.22 22.04
C PHE A 478 -0.03 5.62 20.89
N ARG A 479 -0.71 4.63 20.33
CA ARG A 479 -1.77 4.80 19.33
C ARG A 479 -2.99 4.02 19.77
N PHE A 480 -4.14 4.68 19.77
CA PHE A 480 -5.42 4.05 20.04
C PHE A 480 -6.18 3.84 18.72
N SER A 481 -6.56 2.59 18.46
CA SER A 481 -7.26 2.19 17.24
C SER A 481 -8.51 1.41 17.61
N ILE A 482 -9.60 1.64 16.90
CA ILE A 482 -10.82 0.81 16.93
C ILE A 482 -10.67 -0.21 15.82
N ILE A 483 -10.95 -1.45 16.12
CA ILE A 483 -10.99 -2.54 15.17
C ILE A 483 -12.45 -2.96 15.06
N GLU A 484 -13.09 -2.69 13.94
CA GLU A 484 -14.44 -3.21 13.69
C GLU A 484 -14.37 -4.73 13.63
N ASN A 485 -15.21 -5.42 14.43
CA ASN A 485 -15.30 -6.87 14.27
C ASN A 485 -15.74 -7.12 12.83
N PRO A 486 -15.03 -8.00 12.14
CA PRO A 486 -15.09 -8.07 10.71
C PRO A 486 -16.49 -8.47 10.22
N PHE A 487 -16.97 -7.80 9.18
CA PHE A 487 -17.84 -8.50 8.24
C PHE A 487 -16.96 -9.48 7.47
N TYR A 488 -17.31 -10.77 7.48
CA TYR A 488 -16.62 -11.82 6.73
C TYR A 488 -15.10 -11.97 6.99
N ASN A 489 -14.65 -11.84 8.24
CA ASN A 489 -13.22 -11.89 8.64
C ASN A 489 -12.30 -10.78 8.10
N VAL A 490 -12.82 -9.74 7.43
CA VAL A 490 -12.05 -8.54 7.03
C VAL A 490 -11.99 -7.51 8.15
N LYS A 491 -10.81 -7.29 8.74
CA LYS A 491 -10.63 -6.31 9.83
C LYS A 491 -10.51 -4.90 9.27
N TYR A 492 -11.42 -4.01 9.68
CA TYR A 492 -11.33 -2.58 9.42
C TYR A 492 -10.68 -1.90 10.62
N TYR A 493 -9.58 -1.18 10.36
CA TYR A 493 -8.87 -0.41 11.38
C TYR A 493 -9.32 1.05 11.29
N TRP A 494 -9.67 1.63 12.44
CA TRP A 494 -10.05 3.02 12.61
C TRP A 494 -9.15 3.68 13.66
N ASP A 495 -8.18 4.48 13.25
CA ASP A 495 -7.33 5.27 14.09
C ASP A 495 -8.10 6.44 14.69
N ILE A 496 -7.91 6.62 15.99
CA ILE A 496 -8.54 7.67 16.77
C ILE A 496 -7.71 8.97 16.77
N SER A 497 -6.58 9.01 16.09
CA SER A 497 -5.72 10.20 16.08
C SER A 497 -6.35 11.41 15.36
N PRO A 498 -6.26 12.65 15.90
CA PRO A 498 -6.72 13.86 15.23
C PRO A 498 -6.05 14.09 13.87
N GLY A 499 -6.73 13.60 12.82
CA GLY A 499 -6.49 13.96 11.43
C GLY A 499 -6.15 12.75 10.56
N GLY A 500 -7.17 12.17 9.91
CA GLY A 500 -7.12 11.41 8.65
C GLY A 500 -6.14 10.24 8.53
N PHE A 501 -6.60 9.11 7.98
CA PHE A 501 -5.74 7.93 7.80
C PHE A 501 -4.63 8.11 6.77
N ALA A 502 -3.41 7.88 7.23
CA ALA A 502 -2.44 6.90 6.75
C ALA A 502 -1.21 7.03 7.67
N PHE A 503 -1.22 6.38 8.84
CA PHE A 503 -0.18 6.56 9.88
C PHE A 503 -0.02 8.01 10.39
N THR A 504 -1.09 8.80 10.50
CA THR A 504 -0.95 10.21 10.88
C THR A 504 -1.83 10.66 12.05
N ASN A 505 -1.15 11.35 12.97
CA ASN A 505 -1.59 12.54 13.73
C ASN A 505 -2.09 12.40 15.18
N SER A 506 -1.55 11.48 15.97
CA SER A 506 -1.34 11.69 17.41
C SER A 506 -0.71 10.43 18.00
N CYS A 507 0.60 10.45 18.14
CA CYS A 507 1.26 9.58 19.09
C CYS A 507 1.49 10.38 20.36
N ILE A 508 1.03 9.87 21.49
CA ILE A 508 1.44 10.44 22.77
C ILE A 508 2.76 9.80 23.13
N ALA A 509 3.72 10.61 23.52
CA ALA A 509 5.00 10.15 24.02
C ALA A 509 4.98 10.18 25.55
N ILE A 510 5.33 9.07 26.17
CA ILE A 510 5.45 8.95 27.62
C ILE A 510 6.91 8.66 27.94
N SER A 511 7.59 9.58 28.62
CA SER A 511 8.83 9.26 29.32
C SER A 511 8.48 8.43 30.55
N LEU A 512 8.91 7.17 30.59
CA LEU A 512 8.62 6.24 31.69
C LEU A 512 9.59 6.34 32.86
#